data_AF-A0A834BIK2-F1
#
_entry.id   AF-A0A834BIK2-F1
#
_cell.length_a   1.000
_cell.length_b   1.000
_cell.length_c   1.000
_cell.angle_alpha   90.00
_cell.angle_beta   90.00
_cell.angle_gamma   90.00
#
_symmetry.space_group_name_H-M   'P 1'
#
loop_
_entity.id
_entity.type
_entity.pdbx_description
1 polymer ?
#
loop_
_entity_poly.entity_id
_entity_poly.type
_entity_poly.pdbx_seq_one_letter_code
_entity_poly.pdbx_strand_id
1 'polypeptide(L)'
;MHCFDHRCVWVNNCIGAWNARYFLIYLLILTVLAATMAIVSAVFLVWLVMLSDLYLKTYIDDLGHSQVVDTAILIQYLFLTFPRTAFLLGLVMVLSFLLGGFLCFALYLAATNQTTNEWYRGDQAE
;
A
#
# COMPACT_ATOMS: atom_id res chain seq x y z
N MET A 1 -23.27 25.08 5.51
CA MET A 1 -22.83 24.20 4.40
C MET A 1 -23.22 22.76 4.75
N HIS A 2 -24.12 22.15 3.99
CA HIS A 2 -24.55 20.77 4.22
C HIS A 2 -23.46 19.81 3.73
N CYS A 3 -22.69 19.23 4.66
CA CYS A 3 -21.87 18.06 4.38
C CYS A 3 -22.82 16.87 4.27
N PHE A 4 -23.18 16.50 3.04
CA PHE A 4 -24.19 15.47 2.77
C PHE A 4 -23.66 14.04 2.91
N ASP A 5 -22.33 13.85 2.82
CA ASP A 5 -21.71 12.53 2.83
C ASP A 5 -20.82 12.34 4.08
N HIS A 6 -19.61 12.93 4.11
CA HIS A 6 -18.76 12.89 5.29
C HIS A 6 -17.73 14.03 5.32
N ARG A 7 -17.26 14.41 6.52
CA ARG A 7 -16.14 15.34 6.67
C ARG A 7 -14.85 14.55 6.62
N CYS A 8 -14.08 14.72 5.55
CA CYS A 8 -12.79 14.07 5.41
C CYS A 8 -11.70 14.91 6.06
N VAL A 9 -11.14 14.43 7.17
CA VAL A 9 -10.03 15.08 7.90
C VAL A 9 -8.79 15.19 7.01
N TRP A 10 -8.54 14.18 6.17
CA TRP A 10 -7.35 14.11 5.31
C TRP A 10 -7.28 15.21 4.24
N VAL A 11 -8.44 15.62 3.73
CA VAL A 11 -8.55 16.72 2.75
C VAL A 11 -8.97 18.02 3.43
N ASN A 12 -9.17 18.00 4.75
CA ASN A 12 -9.73 19.09 5.56
C ASN A 12 -10.98 19.73 4.92
N ASN A 13 -11.81 18.92 4.28
CA ASN A 13 -12.96 19.40 3.52
C ASN A 13 -14.18 18.47 3.68
N CYS A 14 -15.37 19.02 3.45
CA CYS A 14 -16.60 18.24 3.41
C CYS A 14 -16.72 17.57 2.05
N ILE A 15 -16.90 16.26 2.02
CA ILE A 15 -17.26 15.52 0.82
C ILE A 15 -18.79 15.51 0.73
N GLY A 16 -19.31 15.70 -0.48
CA GLY A 16 -20.73 15.70 -0.82
C GLY A 16 -20.92 15.48 -2.33
N ALA A 17 -22.16 15.51 -2.81
CA ALA A 17 -22.49 15.14 -4.19
C ALA A 17 -21.66 15.86 -5.27
N TRP A 18 -21.39 17.16 -5.08
CA TRP A 18 -20.69 17.98 -6.07
C TRP A 18 -19.18 17.75 -6.15
N ASN A 19 -18.54 17.18 -5.11
CA ASN A 19 -17.10 16.92 -5.11
C ASN A 19 -16.73 15.43 -4.96
N ALA A 20 -17.71 14.55 -4.82
CA ALA A 20 -17.51 13.11 -4.73
C ALA A 20 -16.70 12.54 -5.90
N ARG A 21 -16.95 13.00 -7.14
CA ARG A 21 -16.18 12.56 -8.32
C ARG A 21 -14.70 12.92 -8.22
N TYR A 22 -14.37 14.13 -7.79
CA TYR A 22 -12.98 14.56 -7.62
C TYR A 22 -12.29 13.79 -6.49
N PHE A 23 -13.03 13.53 -5.40
CA PHE A 23 -12.55 12.72 -4.29
C PHE A 23 -12.25 11.27 -4.69
N LEU A 24 -13.10 10.64 -5.49
CA LEU A 24 -12.86 9.30 -6.03
C LEU A 24 -11.62 9.26 -6.94
N ILE A 25 -11.45 10.24 -7.83
CA ILE A 25 -10.26 10.33 -8.68
C ILE A 25 -9.00 10.53 -7.83
N TYR A 26 -9.05 11.42 -6.83
CA TYR A 26 -7.97 11.63 -5.88
C TYR A 26 -7.60 10.33 -5.15
N LEU A 27 -8.59 9.62 -4.63
CA LEU A 27 -8.39 8.37 -3.90
C LEU A 27 -7.81 7.27 -4.80
N LEU A 28 -8.28 7.18 -6.05
CA LEU A 28 -7.75 6.26 -7.05
C LEU A 28 -6.29 6.55 -7.36
N ILE A 29 -5.96 7.81 -7.66
CA ILE A 29 -4.57 8.21 -7.96
C ILE A 29 -3.68 7.94 -6.75
N LEU A 30 -4.12 8.29 -5.55
CA LEU A 30 -3.36 8.05 -4.32
C LEU A 30 -3.10 6.56 -4.07
N THR A 31 -4.11 5.71 -4.31
CA THR A 31 -3.98 4.25 -4.20
C THR A 31 -3.00 3.70 -5.22
N VAL A 32 -3.09 4.16 -6.48
CA VAL A 32 -2.16 3.75 -7.56
C VAL A 32 -0.74 4.18 -7.23
N LEU A 33 -0.53 5.42 -6.76
CA LEU A 33 0.80 5.91 -6.37
C LEU A 33 1.38 5.14 -5.19
N ALA A 34 0.58 4.80 -4.19
CA ALA A 34 1.04 3.95 -3.08
C ALA A 34 1.42 2.55 -3.60
N ALA A 35 0.58 1.93 -4.42
CA ALA A 35 0.85 0.61 -4.98
C ALA A 35 2.10 0.59 -5.86
N THR A 36 2.30 1.59 -6.72
CA THR A 36 3.52 1.67 -7.56
C THR A 36 4.77 1.85 -6.73
N MET A 37 4.72 2.67 -5.68
CA MET A 37 5.85 2.83 -4.75
C MET A 37 6.16 1.53 -4.00
N ALA A 38 5.15 0.77 -3.58
CA ALA A 38 5.34 -0.55 -2.99
C ALA A 38 5.98 -1.55 -3.99
N ILE A 39 5.48 -1.60 -5.23
CA ILE A 39 6.01 -2.50 -6.25
C ILE A 39 7.46 -2.16 -6.58
N VAL A 40 7.76 -0.87 -6.83
CA VAL A 40 9.12 -0.44 -7.17
C VAL A 40 10.09 -0.72 -6.03
N SER A 41 9.71 -0.44 -4.78
CA SER A 41 10.56 -0.74 -3.62
C SER A 41 10.75 -2.25 -3.39
N ALA A 42 9.73 -3.07 -3.60
CA ALA A 42 9.84 -4.53 -3.55
C ALA A 42 10.76 -5.07 -4.65
N VAL A 43 10.57 -4.64 -5.90
CA VAL A 43 11.43 -5.03 -7.03
C VAL A 43 12.88 -4.63 -6.78
N PHE A 44 13.12 -3.43 -6.25
CA PHE A 44 14.45 -2.97 -5.89
C PHE A 44 15.10 -3.87 -4.83
N LEU A 45 14.37 -4.25 -3.77
CA LEU A 45 14.91 -5.17 -2.76
C LEU A 45 15.17 -6.57 -3.32
N VAL A 46 14.29 -7.11 -4.16
CA VAL A 46 14.51 -8.40 -4.84
C VAL A 46 15.74 -8.32 -5.73
N TRP A 47 15.91 -7.24 -6.49
CA TRP A 47 17.08 -7.04 -7.34
C TRP A 47 18.38 -6.98 -6.53
N LEU A 48 18.37 -6.30 -5.38
CA LEU A 48 19.49 -6.29 -4.46
C LEU A 48 19.81 -7.68 -3.89
N VAL A 49 18.79 -8.45 -3.51
CA VAL A 49 18.96 -9.84 -3.06
C VAL A 49 19.63 -10.67 -4.15
N MET A 50 19.13 -10.60 -5.39
CA MET A 50 19.71 -11.34 -6.51
C MET A 50 21.15 -10.93 -6.81
N LEU A 51 21.47 -9.63 -6.73
CA LEU A 51 22.84 -9.14 -6.89
C LEU A 51 23.75 -9.63 -5.75
N SER A 52 23.25 -9.62 -4.52
CA SER A 52 23.99 -10.11 -3.36
C SER A 52 24.20 -11.63 -3.40
N ASP A 53 23.21 -12.39 -3.89
CA ASP A 53 23.33 -13.84 -4.06
C ASP A 53 24.32 -14.18 -5.18
N LEU A 54 24.31 -13.44 -6.30
CA LEU A 54 25.36 -13.53 -7.33
C LEU A 54 26.76 -13.21 -6.76
N TYR A 55 26.87 -12.19 -5.91
CA TYR A 55 28.12 -11.85 -5.23
C TYR A 55 28.54 -12.94 -4.25
N LEU A 56 27.63 -13.48 -3.44
CA LEU A 56 27.89 -14.55 -2.48
C LEU A 56 28.23 -15.87 -3.17
N LYS A 57 27.59 -16.16 -4.31
CA LYS A 57 27.88 -17.33 -5.15
C LYS A 57 29.25 -17.24 -5.82
N THR A 58 29.74 -16.02 -6.04
CA THR A 58 31.12 -15.74 -6.45
C THR A 58 32.09 -15.78 -5.26
N TYR A 59 31.59 -15.51 -4.05
CA TYR A 59 32.26 -15.67 -2.75
C TYR A 59 31.93 -17.04 -2.11
N ILE A 60 31.85 -18.10 -2.92
CA ILE A 60 31.86 -19.46 -2.38
C ILE A 60 33.32 -19.84 -2.22
N ASP A 61 33.69 -20.00 -0.96
CA ASP A 61 35.00 -20.39 -0.45
C ASP A 61 35.54 -21.67 -1.13
N ASP A 62 36.86 -21.83 -1.15
CA ASP A 62 37.64 -22.90 -1.80
C ASP A 62 37.28 -24.34 -1.34
N LEU A 63 36.28 -24.52 -0.46
CA LEU A 63 35.86 -25.80 0.14
C LEU A 63 34.47 -26.32 -0.31
N GLY A 64 33.74 -25.63 -1.20
CA GLY A 64 32.64 -26.25 -1.95
C GLY A 64 31.35 -26.61 -1.18
N HIS A 65 31.07 -25.99 -0.03
CA HIS A 65 29.82 -26.21 0.71
C HIS A 65 28.81 -25.06 0.49
N SER A 66 27.67 -25.39 -0.14
CA SER A 66 26.54 -24.48 -0.31
C SER A 66 25.81 -24.28 1.01
N GLN A 67 26.08 -23.18 1.71
CA GLN A 67 25.34 -22.82 2.90
C GLN A 67 23.97 -22.25 2.50
N VAL A 68 22.89 -22.92 2.88
CA VAL A 68 21.53 -22.40 2.74
C VAL A 68 21.37 -21.20 3.67
N VAL A 69 21.43 -19.99 3.13
CA VAL A 69 21.19 -18.78 3.91
C VAL A 69 19.73 -18.80 4.35
N ASP A 70 19.50 -18.87 5.66
CA ASP A 70 18.16 -18.85 6.21
C ASP A 70 17.45 -17.53 5.88
N THR A 71 16.18 -17.62 5.48
CA THR A 71 15.36 -16.47 5.07
C THR A 71 15.29 -15.39 6.15
N ALA A 72 15.31 -15.79 7.43
CA ALA A 72 15.34 -14.87 8.57
C ALA A 72 16.62 -14.03 8.62
N ILE A 73 17.77 -14.65 8.34
CA ILE A 73 19.07 -13.95 8.31
C ILE A 73 19.12 -12.97 7.14
N LEU A 74 18.59 -13.36 5.98
CA LEU A 74 18.50 -12.48 4.81
C LEU A 74 17.63 -11.25 5.08
N ILE A 75 16.47 -11.43 5.71
CA ILE A 75 15.57 -10.34 6.10
C ILE A 75 16.27 -9.41 7.10
N GLN A 76 16.94 -9.97 8.12
CA GLN A 76 17.68 -9.18 9.10
C GLN A 76 18.82 -8.39 8.46
N TYR A 77 19.56 -9.00 7.53
CA TYR A 77 20.62 -8.34 6.76
C TYR A 77 20.06 -7.18 5.92
N LEU A 78 19.00 -7.42 5.14
CA LEU A 78 18.35 -6.37 4.35
C LEU A 78 17.85 -5.21 5.22
N PHE A 79 17.32 -5.52 6.40
CA PHE A 79 16.82 -4.51 7.34
C PHE A 79 17.95 -3.67 7.95
N LEU A 80 19.09 -4.29 8.26
CA LEU A 80 20.28 -3.60 8.79
C LEU A 80 21.01 -2.79 7.71
N THR A 81 21.09 -3.30 6.48
CA THR A 81 21.77 -2.64 5.36
C THR A 81 20.92 -1.51 4.76
N PHE A 82 19.61 -1.71 4.62
CA PHE A 82 18.69 -0.75 4.00
C PHE A 82 17.45 -0.46 4.86
N PRO A 83 17.63 0.03 6.11
CA PRO A 83 16.53 0.23 7.05
C PRO A 83 15.46 1.18 6.50
N ARG A 84 15.89 2.26 5.81
CA ARG A 84 14.97 3.25 5.25
C ARG A 84 14.05 2.65 4.18
N THR A 85 14.59 1.84 3.27
CA THR A 85 13.81 1.23 2.19
C THR A 85 12.86 0.16 2.71
N ALA A 86 13.32 -0.66 3.67
CA ALA A 86 12.48 -1.68 4.31
C ALA A 86 11.31 -1.06 5.09
N PHE A 87 11.56 -0.01 5.88
CA PHE A 87 10.50 0.73 6.58
C PHE A 87 9.52 1.39 5.61
N LEU A 88 10.03 2.04 4.55
CA LEU A 88 9.20 2.66 3.53
C LEU A 88 8.28 1.63 2.85
N LEU A 89 8.83 0.48 2.44
CA LEU A 89 8.05 -0.60 1.84
C LEU A 89 6.95 -1.07 2.78
N GLY A 90 7.27 -1.37 4.04
CA GLY A 90 6.27 -1.79 5.03
C GLY A 90 5.14 -0.77 5.20
N LEU A 91 5.49 0.51 5.35
CA LEU A 91 4.52 1.59 5.50
C LEU A 91 3.64 1.74 4.25
N VAL A 92 4.25 1.77 3.07
CA VAL A 92 3.51 1.96 1.80
C VAL A 92 2.64 0.75 1.47
N MET A 93 3.05 -0.46 1.86
CA MET A 93 2.22 -1.67 1.74
C MET A 93 0.95 -1.58 2.60
N VAL A 94 1.08 -1.20 3.88
CA VAL A 94 -0.07 -1.01 4.76
C VAL A 94 -0.99 0.10 4.25
N LEU A 95 -0.42 1.24 3.83
CA LEU A 95 -1.21 2.32 3.25
C LEU A 95 -1.94 1.89 1.98
N SER A 96 -1.29 1.16 1.08
CA SER A 96 -1.90 0.66 -0.16
C SER A 96 -3.10 -0.24 0.13
N PHE A 97 -3.01 -1.09 1.16
CA PHE A 97 -4.14 -1.95 1.56
C PHE A 97 -5.30 -1.13 2.13
N LEU A 98 -5.04 -0.18 3.02
CA LEU A 98 -6.07 0.68 3.62
C LEU A 98 -6.74 1.57 2.57
N LEU A 99 -5.95 2.21 1.71
CA LEU A 99 -6.43 3.05 0.60
C LEU A 99 -7.21 2.23 -0.43
N GLY A 100 -6.73 1.03 -0.76
CA GLY A 100 -7.41 0.10 -1.67
C GLY A 100 -8.77 -0.35 -1.12
N GLY A 101 -8.83 -0.75 0.15
CA GLY A 101 -10.10 -1.10 0.80
C GLY A 101 -11.08 0.08 0.83
N PHE A 102 -10.60 1.27 1.15
CA PHE A 102 -11.42 2.48 1.14
C PHE A 102 -11.89 2.85 -0.28
N LEU A 103 -11.05 2.69 -1.30
CA LEU A 103 -11.41 2.88 -2.70
C LEU A 103 -12.46 1.87 -3.14
N CYS A 104 -12.30 0.58 -2.82
CA CYS A 104 -13.28 -0.45 -3.12
C CYS A 104 -14.65 -0.13 -2.51
N PHE A 105 -14.67 0.30 -1.24
CA PHE A 105 -15.91 0.73 -0.58
C PHE A 105 -16.52 1.97 -1.26
N ALA A 106 -15.71 2.96 -1.59
CA ALA A 106 -16.18 4.17 -2.27
C ALA A 106 -16.71 3.89 -3.69
N LEU A 107 -16.09 2.94 -4.41
CA LEU A 107 -16.57 2.45 -5.70
C LEU A 107 -17.87 1.65 -5.58
N TYR A 108 -18.01 0.84 -4.53
CA TYR A 108 -19.26 0.13 -4.23
C TYR A 108 -20.42 1.11 -4.04
N LEU A 109 -20.23 2.13 -3.20
CA LEU A 109 -21.23 3.20 -3.00
C LEU A 109 -21.56 3.94 -4.30
N ALA A 110 -20.55 4.24 -5.12
CA ALA A 110 -20.75 4.86 -6.42
C ALA A 110 -21.54 3.95 -7.38
N ALA A 111 -21.32 2.63 -7.34
CA ALA A 111 -22.02 1.66 -8.17
C ALA A 111 -23.49 1.46 -7.72
N THR A 112 -23.77 1.55 -6.43
CA THR A 112 -25.15 1.48 -5.89
C THR A 112 -25.87 2.83 -5.91
N ASN A 113 -25.23 3.90 -6.42
CA ASN A 113 -25.73 5.28 -6.37
C ASN A 113 -26.16 5.71 -4.96
N GLN A 114 -25.45 5.23 -3.93
CA GLN A 114 -25.72 5.58 -2.54
C GLN A 114 -24.62 6.47 -1.98
N THR A 115 -24.99 7.37 -1.07
CA THR A 115 -24.04 8.07 -0.21
C THR A 115 -23.68 7.24 1.01
N THR A 116 -22.56 7.55 1.66
CA THR A 116 -22.13 6.88 2.92
C THR A 116 -23.19 7.03 4.01
N ASN A 117 -23.87 8.18 4.06
CA ASN A 117 -24.96 8.45 4.99
C ASN A 117 -26.20 7.60 4.72
N GLU A 118 -26.56 7.40 3.44
CA GLU A 118 -27.69 6.53 3.07
C GLU A 118 -27.38 5.06 3.37
N TRP A 119 -26.15 4.61 3.11
CA TRP A 119 -25.72 3.26 3.46
C TRP A 119 -25.79 3.01 4.98
N TYR A 120 -25.28 3.93 5.80
CA TYR A 120 -25.33 3.82 7.26
C TYR A 120 -26.76 3.82 7.81
N ARG A 121 -27.64 4.67 7.26
CA ARG A 121 -29.06 4.70 7.68
C ARG A 121 -29.86 3.51 7.18
N GLY A 122 -29.47 2.93 6.03
CA GLY A 122 -30.05 1.69 5.51
C GLY A 122 -29.76 0.50 6.41
N ASP A 123 -28.50 0.36 6.86
CA ASP A 123 -28.06 -0.69 7.79
C ASP A 123 -28.77 -0.62 9.15
N GLN A 124 -29.11 0.59 9.63
CA GLN A 124 -29.89 0.78 10.86
C GLN A 124 -31.40 0.50 10.72
N ALA A 125 -31.91 0.37 9.50
CA ALA A 125 -33.33 0.18 9.22
C ALA A 125 -33.71 -1.29 9.00
N GLU A 126 -32.73 -2.19 8.88
CA GLU A 126 -32.89 -3.65 8.85
C GLU A 126 -32.75 -4.27 10.25
#